data_AF-E8QXM1-F1
#
_entry.id   AF-E8QXM1-F1
#
_cell.length_a   1.000
_cell.length_b   1.000
_cell.length_c   1.000
_cell.angle_alpha   90.00
_cell.angle_beta   90.00
_cell.angle_gamma   90.00
#
_symmetry.space_group_name_H-M   'P 1'
#
loop_
_entity.id
_entity.type
_entity.pdbx_description
1 polymer ?
#
loop_
_entity_poly.entity_id
_entity_poly.type
_entity_poly.pdbx_seq_one_letter_code
_entity_poly.pdbx_strand_id
1 'polypeptide(L)'
;MSRFTRRDWLKTTCASGAAAILPAVDLFAAQQGFRFQPLQLNPQAMRHLNPRVTALDEHENQALDALLNPNFQGERQALQAVDRDLEGLLTDPGRPVGFEPGAFRQEITQIHDAIVPLLGGVIRQTTVLTIIQRIDIFVGHWYPVNDLYEVRNCELKIWNMLQSPSPNLRLIELYCRHIRFELQSLFQFHQSGVIGFGTQCGQLLGVIQRVEQSCRFGQIRECDQNFMRFTMATDLFCLKYYPQWCG
;
A
#
# COMPACT_ATOMS: atom_id res chain seq x y z
N MET A 1 5.47 38.31 5.41
CA MET A 1 4.90 37.35 4.44
C MET A 1 4.18 36.26 5.20
N SER A 2 2.88 36.12 5.02
CA SER A 2 2.10 35.01 5.59
C SER A 2 2.73 33.69 5.11
N ARG A 3 3.17 32.84 6.03
CA ARG A 3 3.63 31.48 5.70
C ARG A 3 2.39 30.67 5.33
N PHE A 4 2.10 30.60 4.03
CA PHE A 4 1.18 29.61 3.50
C PHE A 4 1.70 28.23 3.90
N THR A 5 1.01 27.51 4.79
CA THR A 5 1.45 26.19 5.23
C THR A 5 1.11 25.15 4.16
N ARG A 6 1.82 23.99 4.12
CA ARG A 6 1.47 22.86 3.24
C ARG A 6 0.01 22.46 3.39
N ARG A 7 -0.55 22.54 4.61
CA ARG A 7 -1.96 22.29 4.91
C ARG A 7 -2.90 23.31 4.25
N ASP A 8 -2.52 24.59 4.22
CA ASP A 8 -3.30 25.64 3.56
C ASP A 8 -3.29 25.47 2.04
N TRP A 9 -2.15 25.06 1.46
CA TRP A 9 -2.04 24.71 0.04
C TRP A 9 -2.83 23.45 -0.32
N LEU A 10 -2.75 22.39 0.50
CA LEU A 10 -3.53 21.15 0.29
C LEU A 10 -5.03 21.44 0.34
N LYS A 11 -5.46 22.29 1.28
CA LYS A 11 -6.84 22.75 1.36
C LYS A 11 -7.22 23.62 0.17
N THR A 12 -6.40 24.56 -0.29
CA THR A 12 -6.76 25.39 -1.46
C THR A 12 -6.69 24.63 -2.79
N THR A 13 -5.81 23.65 -2.92
CA THR A 13 -5.66 22.82 -4.15
C THR A 13 -6.77 21.75 -4.23
N CYS A 14 -7.18 21.19 -3.09
CA CYS A 14 -8.35 20.31 -3.01
C CYS A 14 -9.68 21.09 -3.08
N ALA A 15 -9.79 22.26 -2.42
CA ALA A 15 -10.99 23.10 -2.43
C ALA A 15 -11.20 23.87 -3.76
N SER A 16 -10.17 24.02 -4.59
CA SER A 16 -10.28 24.60 -5.94
C SER A 16 -10.61 23.57 -7.03
N GLY A 17 -10.76 22.29 -6.66
CA GLY A 17 -11.04 21.25 -7.65
C GLY A 17 -9.87 21.01 -8.60
N ALA A 18 -8.62 20.97 -8.11
CA ALA A 18 -7.48 20.62 -8.95
C ALA A 18 -7.78 19.35 -9.77
N ALA A 19 -7.85 19.55 -11.09
CA ALA A 19 -8.32 18.55 -12.05
C ALA A 19 -7.34 17.37 -12.20
N ALA A 20 -6.08 17.51 -11.75
CA ALA A 20 -5.06 16.46 -11.81
C ALA A 20 -4.04 16.57 -10.65
N ILE A 21 -3.74 15.45 -9.98
CA ILE A 21 -2.83 15.37 -8.83
C ILE A 21 -1.36 15.52 -9.23
N LEU A 22 -0.90 14.78 -10.25
CA LEU A 22 0.52 14.77 -10.62
C LEU A 22 1.06 16.13 -11.08
N PRO A 23 0.35 16.94 -11.90
CA PRO A 23 0.82 18.28 -12.24
C PRO A 23 1.00 19.20 -11.01
N ALA A 24 0.18 19.03 -9.96
CA ALA A 24 0.33 19.78 -8.73
C ALA A 24 1.58 19.37 -7.94
N VAL A 25 1.88 18.06 -7.90
CA VAL A 25 3.15 17.54 -7.33
C VAL A 25 4.35 18.09 -8.10
N ASP A 26 4.31 18.04 -9.43
CA ASP A 26 5.41 18.49 -10.29
C ASP A 26 5.65 20.01 -10.19
N LEU A 27 4.59 20.81 -9.99
CA LEU A 27 4.73 22.24 -9.74
C LEU A 27 5.36 22.53 -8.37
N PHE A 28 4.95 21.81 -7.32
CA PHE A 28 5.51 21.98 -5.97
C PHE A 28 6.99 21.59 -5.92
N ALA A 29 7.32 20.48 -6.56
CA ALA A 29 8.68 19.99 -6.76
C ALA A 29 9.65 21.07 -7.24
N ALA A 30 9.20 21.84 -8.24
CA ALA A 30 9.99 22.88 -8.89
C ALA A 30 10.22 24.11 -7.97
N GLN A 31 9.40 24.31 -6.94
CA GLN A 31 9.42 25.53 -6.11
C GLN A 31 10.13 25.37 -4.77
N GLN A 32 10.05 24.21 -4.10
CA GLN A 32 10.53 24.06 -2.72
C GLN A 32 11.45 22.85 -2.46
N GLY A 33 11.78 22.09 -3.51
CA GLY A 33 12.47 20.81 -3.36
C GLY A 33 11.58 19.74 -2.71
N PHE A 34 11.73 18.49 -3.14
CA PHE A 34 10.96 17.38 -2.59
C PHE A 34 11.42 17.05 -1.16
N ARG A 35 10.47 16.90 -0.22
CA ARG A 35 10.73 16.34 1.12
C ARG A 35 9.77 15.19 1.38
N PHE A 36 10.32 14.10 1.89
CA PHE A 36 9.56 12.91 2.21
C PHE A 36 8.60 13.26 3.35
N GLN A 37 7.34 12.97 3.15
CA GLN A 37 6.32 13.04 4.19
C GLN A 37 5.33 11.93 3.88
N PRO A 38 5.28 10.86 4.67
CA PRO A 38 4.35 9.78 4.45
C PRO A 38 2.95 10.24 4.86
N LEU A 39 1.95 9.62 4.24
CA LEU A 39 0.56 9.90 4.55
C LEU A 39 0.27 9.57 6.03
N GLN A 40 -0.47 10.43 6.73
CA GLN A 40 -0.89 10.21 8.13
C GLN A 40 -2.40 9.95 8.23
N LEU A 41 -2.77 8.98 9.06
CA LEU A 41 -4.13 8.51 9.25
C LEU A 41 -4.60 9.43 10.33
N ASN A 42 -5.76 10.03 10.12
CA ASN A 42 -6.29 10.86 11.18
C ASN A 42 -6.61 9.96 12.41
N PRO A 43 -6.69 10.53 13.62
CA PRO A 43 -6.93 9.75 14.83
C PRO A 43 -8.25 8.95 14.81
N GLN A 44 -9.22 9.37 14.00
CA GLN A 44 -10.46 8.63 13.82
C GLN A 44 -10.20 7.36 13.00
N ALA A 45 -9.49 7.46 11.88
CA ALA A 45 -9.13 6.33 11.03
C ALA A 45 -8.31 5.27 11.77
N MET A 46 -7.37 5.70 12.63
CA MET A 46 -6.60 4.79 13.48
C MET A 46 -7.47 3.90 14.38
N ARG A 47 -8.66 4.37 14.79
CA ARG A 47 -9.62 3.58 15.59
C ARG A 47 -10.46 2.60 14.75
N HIS A 48 -10.41 2.72 13.43
CA HIS A 48 -11.10 1.84 12.50
C HIS A 48 -10.21 0.70 11.98
N LEU A 49 -8.90 0.72 12.28
CA LEU A 49 -8.01 -0.38 11.95
C LEU A 49 -8.48 -1.67 12.64
N ASN A 50 -8.54 -2.75 11.87
CA ASN A 50 -8.72 -4.07 12.44
C ASN A 50 -7.35 -4.61 12.86
N PRO A 51 -7.12 -4.90 14.16
CA PRO A 51 -5.81 -5.37 14.63
C PRO A 51 -5.40 -6.72 14.03
N ARG A 52 -6.36 -7.58 13.65
CA ARG A 52 -6.05 -8.86 12.98
C ARG A 52 -5.57 -8.65 11.56
N VAL A 53 -6.15 -7.67 10.86
CA VAL A 53 -5.70 -7.30 9.53
C VAL A 53 -4.33 -6.61 9.60
N THR A 54 -4.10 -5.76 10.60
CA THR A 54 -2.75 -5.20 10.82
C THR A 54 -1.71 -6.29 11.09
N ALA A 55 -2.05 -7.32 11.87
CA ALA A 55 -1.17 -8.47 12.08
C ALA A 55 -0.96 -9.28 10.79
N LEU A 56 -2.02 -9.44 9.99
CA LEU A 56 -1.94 -10.08 8.67
C LEU A 56 -0.93 -9.33 7.78
N ASP A 57 -1.07 -8.02 7.62
CA ASP A 57 -0.17 -7.15 6.84
C ASP A 57 1.29 -7.26 7.36
N GLU A 58 1.49 -7.32 8.68
CA GLU A 58 2.81 -7.53 9.29
C GLU A 58 3.42 -8.89 8.93
N HIS A 59 2.63 -9.97 8.91
CA HIS A 59 3.11 -11.30 8.52
C HIS A 59 3.34 -11.43 7.02
N GLU A 60 2.56 -10.74 6.17
CA GLU A 60 2.85 -10.64 4.73
C GLU A 60 4.19 -9.98 4.46
N ASN A 61 4.44 -8.88 5.15
CA ASN A 61 5.71 -8.18 5.10
C ASN A 61 6.89 -9.08 5.52
N GLN A 62 6.72 -9.89 6.56
CA GLN A 62 7.72 -10.88 6.95
C GLN A 62 7.94 -11.95 5.87
N ALA A 63 6.87 -12.38 5.19
CA ALA A 63 6.99 -13.29 4.06
C ALA A 63 7.75 -12.64 2.89
N LEU A 64 7.51 -11.36 2.59
CA LEU A 64 8.23 -10.60 1.55
C LEU A 64 9.71 -10.43 1.89
N ASP A 65 10.03 -10.06 3.13
CA ASP A 65 11.41 -9.89 3.58
C ASP A 65 12.19 -11.22 3.50
N ALA A 66 11.52 -12.34 3.79
CA ALA A 66 12.13 -13.66 3.76
C ALA A 66 12.50 -14.11 2.33
N LEU A 67 11.79 -13.66 1.28
CA LEU A 67 12.06 -13.99 -0.13
C LEU A 67 13.49 -13.66 -0.60
N LEU A 68 14.12 -12.67 0.03
CA LEU A 68 15.45 -12.20 -0.34
C LEU A 68 16.52 -12.60 0.67
N ASN A 69 16.17 -13.37 1.69
CA ASN A 69 17.12 -13.91 2.66
C ASN A 69 17.40 -15.40 2.34
N PRO A 70 18.52 -15.72 1.65
CA PRO A 70 18.83 -17.08 1.22
C PRO A 70 19.07 -18.07 2.37
N ASN A 71 19.18 -17.58 3.61
CA ASN A 71 19.43 -18.39 4.80
C ASN A 71 18.18 -18.59 5.68
N PHE A 72 17.00 -18.17 5.24
CA PHE A 72 15.82 -18.06 6.10
C PHE A 72 14.71 -19.05 5.74
N GLN A 73 14.29 -19.86 6.73
CA GLN A 73 13.06 -20.68 6.66
C GLN A 73 11.78 -19.88 7.04
N GLY A 74 11.90 -18.56 7.19
CA GLY A 74 10.83 -17.71 7.72
C GLY A 74 9.61 -17.58 6.83
N GLU A 75 9.72 -17.78 5.51
CA GLU A 75 8.57 -17.73 4.59
C GLU A 75 7.45 -18.67 5.05
N ARG A 76 7.80 -19.89 5.45
CA ARG A 76 6.82 -20.87 5.92
C ARG A 76 6.16 -20.45 7.22
N GLN A 77 6.95 -19.94 8.16
CA GLN A 77 6.44 -19.45 9.45
C GLN A 77 5.51 -18.25 9.27
N ALA A 78 5.88 -17.32 8.38
CA ALA A 78 5.07 -16.18 8.01
C ALA A 78 3.77 -16.61 7.32
N LEU A 79 3.82 -17.52 6.34
CA LEU A 79 2.62 -18.06 5.69
C LEU A 79 1.71 -18.83 6.66
N GLN A 80 2.26 -19.54 7.64
CA GLN A 80 1.48 -20.15 8.73
C GLN A 80 0.84 -19.10 9.65
N ALA A 81 1.49 -17.96 9.85
CA ALA A 81 0.93 -16.87 10.65
C ALA A 81 -0.20 -16.17 9.90
N VAL A 82 0.00 -15.88 8.60
CA VAL A 82 -1.04 -15.40 7.67
C VAL A 82 -2.26 -16.32 7.70
N ASP A 83 -2.06 -17.64 7.58
CA ASP A 83 -3.14 -18.63 7.63
C ASP A 83 -3.95 -18.54 8.94
N ARG A 84 -3.26 -18.45 10.08
CA ARG A 84 -3.92 -18.27 11.39
C ARG A 84 -4.67 -16.94 11.53
N ASP A 85 -4.15 -15.87 10.95
CA ASP A 85 -4.83 -14.56 11.00
C ASP A 85 -6.12 -14.57 10.17
N LEU A 86 -6.10 -15.23 9.01
CA LEU A 86 -7.28 -15.47 8.18
C LEU A 86 -8.34 -16.32 8.91
N GLU A 87 -7.94 -17.39 9.60
CA GLU A 87 -8.85 -18.16 10.48
C GLU A 87 -9.43 -17.29 11.60
N GLY A 88 -8.59 -16.40 12.16
CA GLY A 88 -9.00 -15.40 13.14
C GLY A 88 -10.10 -14.48 12.61
N LEU A 89 -10.00 -14.02 11.36
CA LEU A 89 -11.00 -13.18 10.70
C LEU A 89 -12.30 -13.93 10.39
N LEU A 90 -12.26 -15.25 10.14
CA LEU A 90 -13.47 -16.07 10.02
C LEU A 90 -14.24 -16.19 11.34
N THR A 91 -13.54 -16.13 12.46
CA THR A 91 -14.13 -16.22 13.81
C THR A 91 -14.61 -14.86 14.30
N ASP A 92 -13.79 -13.83 14.11
CA ASP A 92 -14.09 -12.44 14.48
C ASP A 92 -13.64 -11.50 13.35
N PRO A 93 -14.54 -11.17 12.41
CA PRO A 93 -14.20 -10.30 11.28
C PRO A 93 -13.99 -8.84 11.69
N GLY A 94 -14.32 -8.46 12.93
CA GLY A 94 -14.26 -7.06 13.36
C GLY A 94 -15.28 -6.18 12.65
N ARG A 95 -14.81 -5.21 11.86
CA ARG A 95 -15.66 -4.18 11.20
C ARG A 95 -15.37 -4.01 9.71
N PRO A 96 -15.58 -5.04 8.89
CA PRO A 96 -15.43 -4.91 7.44
C PRO A 96 -16.50 -3.98 6.86
N VAL A 97 -16.15 -3.28 5.78
CA VAL A 97 -17.05 -2.38 5.05
C VAL A 97 -18.01 -3.21 4.19
N GLY A 98 -19.30 -2.86 4.21
CA GLY A 98 -20.29 -3.53 3.35
C GLY A 98 -20.48 -5.03 3.64
N PHE A 99 -20.20 -5.46 4.88
CA PHE A 99 -20.08 -6.87 5.27
C PHE A 99 -21.21 -7.77 4.76
N GLU A 100 -20.85 -8.74 3.92
CA GLU A 100 -21.72 -9.84 3.49
C GLU A 100 -21.04 -11.15 3.90
N PRO A 101 -21.56 -11.87 4.93
CA PRO A 101 -20.86 -13.01 5.53
C PRO A 101 -20.55 -14.14 4.56
N GLY A 102 -21.42 -14.38 3.55
CA GLY A 102 -21.22 -15.43 2.56
C GLY A 102 -20.01 -15.15 1.67
N ALA A 103 -20.01 -13.99 1.02
CA ALA A 103 -18.93 -13.51 0.16
C ALA A 103 -17.61 -13.37 0.94
N PHE A 104 -17.65 -12.80 2.14
CA PHE A 104 -16.47 -12.64 2.99
C PHE A 104 -15.81 -13.99 3.31
N ARG A 105 -16.60 -14.98 3.74
CA ARG A 105 -16.10 -16.33 4.02
C ARG A 105 -15.57 -17.00 2.74
N GLN A 106 -16.24 -16.81 1.61
CA GLN A 106 -15.83 -17.39 0.34
C GLN A 106 -14.46 -16.86 -0.10
N GLU A 107 -14.20 -15.55 0.01
CA GLU A 107 -12.91 -14.96 -0.34
C GLU A 107 -11.78 -15.47 0.57
N ILE A 108 -11.99 -15.52 1.89
CA ILE A 108 -10.99 -16.09 2.81
C ILE A 108 -10.71 -17.57 2.48
N THR A 109 -11.76 -18.36 2.20
CA THR A 109 -11.60 -19.78 1.85
C THR A 109 -10.74 -19.95 0.59
N GLN A 110 -10.93 -19.10 -0.43
CA GLN A 110 -10.11 -19.13 -1.64
C GLN A 110 -8.64 -18.77 -1.39
N ILE A 111 -8.35 -17.97 -0.36
CA ILE A 111 -6.98 -17.67 0.06
C ILE A 111 -6.38 -18.87 0.78
N HIS A 112 -7.11 -19.48 1.73
CA HIS A 112 -6.67 -20.71 2.40
C HIS A 112 -6.34 -21.84 1.42
N ASP A 113 -7.24 -22.10 0.47
CA ASP A 113 -7.05 -23.14 -0.55
C ASP A 113 -5.78 -22.90 -1.40
N ALA A 114 -5.36 -21.64 -1.55
CA ALA A 114 -4.12 -21.28 -2.22
C ALA A 114 -2.88 -21.43 -1.33
N ILE A 115 -2.99 -21.20 -0.01
CA ILE A 115 -1.89 -21.30 0.96
C ILE A 115 -1.57 -22.76 1.30
N VAL A 116 -2.58 -23.58 1.58
CA VAL A 116 -2.42 -24.94 2.13
C VAL A 116 -1.46 -25.82 1.31
N PRO A 117 -1.53 -25.89 -0.03
CA PRO A 117 -0.60 -26.71 -0.82
C PRO A 117 0.88 -26.31 -0.67
N LEU A 118 1.14 -25.06 -0.26
CA LEU A 118 2.47 -24.46 -0.20
C LEU A 118 3.12 -24.68 1.16
N LEU A 119 2.31 -24.77 2.21
CA LEU A 119 2.75 -25.13 3.55
C LEU A 119 3.34 -26.56 3.63
N GLY A 120 3.08 -27.42 2.64
CA GLY A 120 3.66 -28.75 2.49
C GLY A 120 4.72 -28.88 1.38
N GLY A 121 4.89 -27.86 0.54
CA GLY A 121 5.66 -27.94 -0.72
C GLY A 121 6.90 -27.05 -0.78
N VAL A 122 7.42 -26.84 -2.00
CA VAL A 122 8.49 -25.88 -2.29
C VAL A 122 7.88 -24.49 -2.45
N ILE A 123 8.31 -23.55 -1.63
CA ILE A 123 7.87 -22.15 -1.71
C ILE A 123 8.74 -21.42 -2.75
N ARG A 124 8.07 -20.77 -3.72
CA ARG A 124 8.72 -19.97 -4.76
C ARG A 124 8.28 -18.52 -4.62
N GLN A 125 9.14 -17.59 -5.03
CA GLN A 125 8.85 -16.16 -5.00
C GLN A 125 7.52 -15.78 -5.67
N THR A 126 7.27 -16.32 -6.86
CA THR A 126 6.02 -16.07 -7.61
C THR A 126 4.79 -16.51 -6.84
N THR A 127 4.93 -17.55 -6.03
CA THR A 127 3.85 -18.13 -5.27
C THR A 127 3.52 -17.27 -4.05
N VAL A 128 4.52 -16.84 -3.28
CA VAL A 128 4.33 -15.91 -2.16
C VAL A 128 3.66 -14.62 -2.64
N LEU A 129 4.13 -14.06 -3.76
CA LEU A 129 3.50 -12.88 -4.36
C LEU A 129 2.05 -13.11 -4.81
N THR A 130 1.70 -14.32 -5.24
CA THR A 130 0.32 -14.66 -5.62
C THR A 130 -0.60 -14.73 -4.41
N ILE A 131 -0.10 -15.25 -3.27
CA ILE A 131 -0.86 -15.28 -2.02
C ILE A 131 -1.09 -13.86 -1.51
N ILE A 132 -0.03 -13.06 -1.41
CA ILE A 132 -0.11 -11.67 -0.94
C ILE A 132 -1.07 -10.89 -1.82
N GLN A 133 -0.96 -10.99 -3.15
CA GLN A 133 -1.92 -10.33 -4.03
C GLN A 133 -3.39 -10.71 -3.74
N ARG A 134 -3.68 -11.97 -3.37
CA ARG A 134 -5.05 -12.39 -3.03
C ARG A 134 -5.51 -11.81 -1.69
N ILE A 135 -4.60 -11.70 -0.73
CA ILE A 135 -4.86 -11.07 0.56
C ILE A 135 -5.08 -9.57 0.34
N ASP A 136 -4.19 -8.85 -0.36
CA ASP A 136 -4.37 -7.43 -0.71
C ASP A 136 -5.72 -7.18 -1.40
N ILE A 137 -6.16 -8.09 -2.29
CA ILE A 137 -7.50 -8.03 -2.91
C ILE A 137 -8.61 -8.11 -1.87
N PHE A 138 -8.50 -9.06 -0.93
CA PHE A 138 -9.46 -9.24 0.16
C PHE A 138 -9.44 -8.05 1.13
N VAL A 139 -8.26 -7.59 1.56
CA VAL A 139 -8.12 -6.44 2.47
C VAL A 139 -8.65 -5.17 1.80
N GLY A 140 -8.31 -4.94 0.53
CA GLY A 140 -8.81 -3.79 -0.21
C GLY A 140 -10.30 -3.81 -0.52
N HIS A 141 -10.94 -4.97 -0.45
CA HIS A 141 -12.40 -5.10 -0.53
C HIS A 141 -13.07 -4.77 0.80
N TRP A 142 -12.58 -5.33 1.91
CA TRP A 142 -13.29 -5.34 3.18
C TRP A 142 -12.75 -4.35 4.21
N TYR A 143 -11.48 -3.98 4.15
CA TYR A 143 -10.75 -3.21 5.15
C TYR A 143 -9.91 -2.07 4.51
N PRO A 144 -10.51 -1.15 3.76
CA PRO A 144 -9.77 -0.12 3.01
C PRO A 144 -8.90 0.83 3.87
N VAL A 145 -9.20 0.95 5.17
CA VAL A 145 -8.39 1.74 6.11
C VAL A 145 -7.07 1.02 6.42
N ASN A 146 -7.07 -0.32 6.43
CA ASN A 146 -5.88 -1.14 6.59
C ASN A 146 -4.99 -1.07 5.34
N ASP A 147 -5.49 -1.19 4.10
CA ASP A 147 -4.68 -0.96 2.88
C ASP A 147 -3.99 0.40 2.92
N LEU A 148 -4.74 1.47 3.26
CA LEU A 148 -4.17 2.81 3.35
C LEU A 148 -3.10 2.90 4.43
N TYR A 149 -3.22 2.15 5.53
CA TYR A 149 -2.21 2.05 6.57
C TYR A 149 -0.97 1.32 6.05
N GLU A 150 -1.15 0.18 5.39
CA GLU A 150 -0.05 -0.65 4.92
C GLU A 150 0.76 0.00 3.80
N VAL A 151 0.10 0.70 2.88
CA VAL A 151 0.79 1.54 1.87
C VAL A 151 1.83 2.46 2.54
N ARG A 152 1.53 3.03 3.71
CA ARG A 152 2.47 3.93 4.41
C ARG A 152 3.56 3.18 5.14
N ASN A 153 3.26 2.03 5.72
CA ASN A 153 4.28 1.18 6.32
C ASN A 153 5.32 0.80 5.26
N CYS A 154 4.84 0.40 4.08
CA CYS A 154 5.68 0.14 2.93
C CYS A 154 6.45 1.38 2.45
N GLU A 155 5.82 2.56 2.35
CA GLU A 155 6.50 3.82 2.02
C GLU A 155 7.63 4.14 3.01
N LEU A 156 7.38 3.99 4.32
CA LEU A 156 8.38 4.20 5.36
C LEU A 156 9.57 3.23 5.24
N LYS A 157 9.29 1.94 4.98
CA LYS A 157 10.34 0.93 4.75
C LYS A 157 11.18 1.25 3.51
N ILE A 158 10.54 1.59 2.40
CA ILE A 158 11.22 2.00 1.16
C ILE A 158 12.09 3.23 1.41
N TRP A 159 11.54 4.26 2.06
CA TRP A 159 12.29 5.47 2.40
C TRP A 159 13.57 5.13 3.20
N ASN A 160 13.41 4.36 4.27
CA ASN A 160 14.54 3.96 5.13
C ASN A 160 15.59 3.17 4.36
N MET A 161 15.18 2.28 3.45
CA MET A 161 16.11 1.55 2.58
C MET A 161 16.84 2.46 1.59
N LEU A 162 16.16 3.47 1.03
CA LEU A 162 16.77 4.45 0.13
C LEU A 162 17.80 5.34 0.84
N GLN A 163 17.66 5.56 2.16
CA GLN A 163 18.66 6.28 2.96
C GLN A 163 19.90 5.44 3.28
N SER A 164 19.86 4.12 3.07
CA SER A 164 21.00 3.24 3.30
C SER A 164 22.15 3.56 2.33
N PRO A 165 23.42 3.49 2.75
CA PRO A 165 24.57 3.58 1.84
C PRO A 165 24.57 2.51 0.73
N SER A 166 23.92 1.37 0.98
CA SER A 166 23.74 0.29 0.03
C SER A 166 22.27 -0.16 0.04
N PRO A 167 21.37 0.54 -0.67
CA PRO A 167 19.95 0.20 -0.72
C PRO A 167 19.72 -1.20 -1.32
N ASN A 168 18.84 -1.99 -0.70
CA ASN A 168 18.41 -3.26 -1.26
C ASN A 168 17.34 -3.03 -2.34
N LEU A 169 17.76 -2.75 -3.57
CA LEU A 169 16.86 -2.41 -4.67
C LEU A 169 15.87 -3.53 -5.02
N ARG A 170 16.24 -4.80 -4.80
CA ARG A 170 15.31 -5.93 -5.02
C ARG A 170 14.19 -5.93 -3.99
N LEU A 171 14.49 -5.58 -2.74
CA LEU A 171 13.48 -5.50 -1.69
C LEU A 171 12.58 -4.28 -1.88
N ILE A 172 13.15 -3.14 -2.29
CA ILE A 172 12.35 -1.95 -2.67
C ILE A 172 11.41 -2.30 -3.83
N GLU A 173 11.89 -3.01 -4.86
CA GLU A 173 11.05 -3.47 -5.97
C GLU A 173 9.86 -4.32 -5.50
N LEU A 174 10.07 -5.23 -4.54
CA LEU A 174 9.01 -6.05 -3.96
C LEU A 174 7.97 -5.20 -3.23
N TYR A 175 8.40 -4.27 -2.37
CA TYR A 175 7.49 -3.36 -1.67
C TYR A 175 6.72 -2.44 -2.62
N CYS A 176 7.34 -1.97 -3.72
CA CYS A 176 6.63 -1.21 -4.75
C CYS A 176 5.53 -2.04 -5.43
N ARG A 177 5.75 -3.35 -5.64
CA ARG A 177 4.71 -4.24 -6.19
C ARG A 177 3.58 -4.46 -5.19
N HIS A 178 3.91 -4.65 -3.91
CA HIS A 178 2.93 -4.80 -2.84
C HIS A 178 2.03 -3.57 -2.71
N ILE A 179 2.62 -2.37 -2.56
CA ILE A 179 1.87 -1.09 -2.59
C ILE A 179 0.95 -0.99 -3.82
N ARG A 180 1.43 -1.44 -4.99
CA ARG A 180 0.62 -1.37 -6.21
C ARG A 180 -0.61 -2.28 -6.12
N PHE A 181 -0.49 -3.48 -5.54
CA PHE A 181 -1.62 -4.38 -5.35
C PHE A 181 -2.63 -3.80 -4.36
N GLU A 182 -2.18 -3.32 -3.20
CA GLU A 182 -2.99 -2.59 -2.20
C GLU A 182 -3.79 -1.44 -2.81
N LEU A 183 -3.13 -0.59 -3.60
CA LEU A 183 -3.82 0.51 -4.27
C LEU A 183 -4.79 0.01 -5.35
N GLN A 184 -4.43 -1.02 -6.11
CA GLN A 184 -5.30 -1.58 -7.15
C GLN A 184 -6.57 -2.19 -6.58
N SER A 185 -6.47 -2.99 -5.51
CA SER A 185 -7.60 -3.61 -4.83
C SER A 185 -8.50 -2.54 -4.22
N LEU A 186 -7.95 -1.62 -3.42
CA LEU A 186 -8.66 -0.49 -2.85
C LEU A 186 -9.46 0.27 -3.93
N PHE A 187 -8.83 0.64 -5.05
CA PHE A 187 -9.49 1.42 -6.10
C PHE A 187 -10.54 0.63 -6.87
N GLN A 188 -10.35 -0.67 -7.02
CA GLN A 188 -11.30 -1.56 -7.67
C GLN A 188 -12.64 -1.59 -6.91
N PHE A 189 -12.58 -1.75 -5.58
CA PHE A 189 -13.78 -1.92 -4.75
C PHE A 189 -14.34 -0.61 -4.21
N HIS A 190 -13.49 0.38 -3.92
CA HIS A 190 -13.88 1.65 -3.33
C HIS A 190 -13.75 2.81 -4.32
N GLN A 191 -14.47 2.69 -5.44
CA GLN A 191 -14.51 3.75 -6.44
C GLN A 191 -15.13 5.03 -5.87
N SER A 192 -14.40 6.14 -5.99
CA SER A 192 -14.99 7.45 -5.72
C SER A 192 -15.88 7.84 -6.90
N GLY A 193 -17.15 8.18 -6.64
CA GLY A 193 -18.07 8.72 -7.64
C GLY A 193 -17.69 10.10 -8.20
N VAL A 194 -16.51 10.60 -7.85
CA VAL A 194 -15.97 11.89 -8.26
C VAL A 194 -15.35 11.79 -9.66
N ILE A 195 -15.66 12.77 -10.52
CA ILE A 195 -15.11 12.86 -11.88
C ILE A 195 -13.58 12.81 -11.86
N GLY A 196 -13.00 11.98 -12.72
CA GLY A 196 -11.56 11.83 -12.88
C GLY A 196 -10.87 10.90 -11.88
N PHE A 197 -11.60 10.24 -10.96
CA PHE A 197 -11.02 9.25 -10.03
C PHE A 197 -10.19 8.19 -10.76
N GLY A 198 -10.80 7.48 -11.73
CA GLY A 198 -10.10 6.42 -12.47
C GLY A 198 -8.84 6.89 -13.21
N THR A 199 -8.87 8.07 -13.83
CA THR A 199 -7.69 8.67 -14.48
C THR A 199 -6.59 8.95 -13.46
N GLN A 200 -6.94 9.48 -12.28
CA GLN A 200 -5.98 9.79 -11.23
C GLN A 200 -5.42 8.51 -10.56
N CYS A 201 -6.24 7.46 -10.40
CA CYS A 201 -5.76 6.14 -9.97
C CYS A 201 -4.71 5.58 -10.93
N GLY A 202 -5.01 5.57 -12.24
CA GLY A 202 -4.08 5.07 -13.25
C GLY A 202 -2.76 5.86 -13.28
N GLN A 203 -2.84 7.17 -13.08
CA GLN A 203 -1.66 8.02 -12.95
C GLN A 203 -0.81 7.67 -11.73
N LEU A 204 -1.43 7.48 -10.56
CA LEU A 204 -0.73 7.10 -9.32
C LEU A 204 -0.05 5.73 -9.45
N LEU A 205 -0.78 4.73 -9.95
CA LEU A 205 -0.26 3.38 -10.21
C LEU A 205 0.91 3.42 -11.21
N GLY A 206 0.86 4.32 -12.19
CA GLY A 206 1.97 4.54 -13.13
C GLY A 206 3.22 5.15 -12.50
N VAL A 207 3.10 5.93 -11.41
CA VAL A 207 4.30 6.47 -10.71
C VAL A 207 4.99 5.36 -9.92
N ILE A 208 4.26 4.57 -9.12
CA ILE A 208 4.88 3.47 -8.35
C ILE A 208 5.50 2.42 -9.27
N GLN A 209 4.90 2.17 -10.45
CA GLN A 209 5.51 1.32 -11.48
C GLN A 209 6.84 1.87 -12.00
N ARG A 210 7.00 3.20 -12.11
CA ARG A 210 8.29 3.80 -12.48
C ARG A 210 9.34 3.62 -11.38
N VAL A 211 8.95 3.71 -10.10
CA VAL A 211 9.85 3.38 -8.97
C VAL A 211 10.34 1.93 -9.08
N GLU A 212 9.43 0.98 -9.34
CA GLU A 212 9.73 -0.43 -9.57
C GLU A 212 10.76 -0.60 -10.71
N GLN A 213 10.54 0.08 -11.83
CA GLN A 213 11.45 0.04 -12.99
C GLN A 213 12.84 0.61 -12.66
N SER A 214 12.90 1.77 -12.00
CA SER A 214 14.18 2.37 -11.59
C SER A 214 14.97 1.44 -10.65
N CYS A 215 14.31 0.73 -9.74
CA CYS A 215 14.93 -0.29 -8.90
C CYS A 215 15.54 -1.42 -9.74
N ARG A 216 14.77 -1.97 -10.70
CA ARG A 216 15.21 -3.07 -11.57
C ARG A 216 16.43 -2.69 -12.41
N PHE A 217 16.51 -1.43 -12.86
CA PHE A 217 17.63 -0.93 -13.66
C PHE A 217 18.79 -0.36 -12.84
N GLY A 218 18.74 -0.41 -11.51
CA GLY A 218 19.82 0.11 -10.66
C GLY A 218 19.92 1.64 -10.63
N GLN A 219 18.87 2.35 -11.04
CA GLN A 219 18.85 3.81 -11.16
C GLN A 219 18.44 4.48 -9.85
N ILE A 220 19.32 4.44 -8.84
CA ILE A 220 19.01 4.86 -7.44
C ILE A 220 18.48 6.30 -7.38
N ARG A 221 19.12 7.23 -8.10
CA ARG A 221 18.70 8.65 -8.10
C ARG A 221 17.30 8.84 -8.68
N GLU A 222 16.99 8.11 -9.74
CA GLU A 222 15.67 8.17 -10.38
C GLU A 222 14.61 7.48 -9.51
N CYS A 223 14.98 6.38 -8.85
CA CYS A 223 14.14 5.69 -7.87
C CYS A 223 13.76 6.63 -6.72
N ASP A 224 14.72 7.32 -6.12
CA ASP A 224 14.48 8.30 -5.05
C ASP A 224 13.52 9.41 -5.51
N GLN A 225 13.78 10.01 -6.66
CA GLN A 225 12.93 11.08 -7.22
C GLN A 225 11.49 10.60 -7.51
N ASN A 226 11.34 9.43 -8.15
CA ASN A 226 10.03 8.87 -8.45
C ASN A 226 9.29 8.44 -7.19
N PHE A 227 10.00 7.94 -6.17
CA PHE A 227 9.42 7.55 -4.90
C PHE A 227 8.92 8.77 -4.10
N MET A 228 9.69 9.85 -4.10
CA MET A 228 9.29 11.13 -3.52
C MET A 228 8.06 11.71 -4.23
N ARG A 229 8.00 11.60 -5.56
CA ARG A 229 6.83 11.99 -6.34
C ARG A 229 5.62 11.11 -6.04
N PHE A 230 5.82 9.81 -5.89
CA PHE A 230 4.76 8.86 -5.55
C PHE A 230 4.13 9.17 -4.20
N THR A 231 4.93 9.27 -3.13
CA THR A 231 4.44 9.53 -1.76
C THR A 231 3.60 10.81 -1.68
N MET A 232 4.05 11.89 -2.32
CA MET A 232 3.27 13.12 -2.44
C MET A 232 1.97 12.97 -3.24
N ALA A 233 2.00 12.18 -4.32
CA ALA A 233 0.81 11.92 -5.11
C ALA A 233 -0.20 11.07 -4.31
N THR A 234 0.26 10.07 -3.56
CA THR A 234 -0.56 9.26 -2.65
C THR A 234 -1.19 10.13 -1.57
N ASP A 235 -0.43 11.03 -0.94
CA ASP A 235 -0.95 12.00 0.05
C ASP A 235 -2.12 12.80 -0.52
N LEU A 236 -1.89 13.45 -1.66
CA LEU A 236 -2.87 14.30 -2.33
C LEU A 236 -4.10 13.51 -2.77
N PHE A 237 -3.87 12.30 -3.29
CA PHE A 237 -4.93 11.41 -3.72
C PHE A 237 -5.84 11.04 -2.55
N CYS A 238 -5.25 10.60 -1.44
CA CYS A 238 -6.02 10.16 -0.29
C CYS A 238 -6.70 11.33 0.43
N LEU A 239 -6.09 12.51 0.50
CA LEU A 239 -6.75 13.72 1.01
C LEU A 239 -7.94 14.15 0.14
N LYS A 240 -7.87 13.93 -1.17
CA LYS A 240 -8.94 14.29 -2.11
C LYS A 240 -10.09 13.29 -2.09
N TYR A 241 -9.78 11.99 -2.13
CA TYR A 241 -10.77 10.93 -2.37
C TYR A 241 -11.14 10.13 -1.11
N TYR A 242 -10.30 10.13 -0.09
CA TYR A 242 -10.53 9.49 1.22
C TYR A 242 -10.29 10.44 2.41
N PRO A 243 -10.83 11.68 2.39
CA PRO A 243 -10.57 12.69 3.42
C PRO A 243 -11.01 12.26 4.82
N GLN A 244 -12.00 11.36 4.93
CA GLN A 244 -12.47 10.82 6.20
C GLN A 244 -11.41 9.97 6.92
N TRP A 245 -10.39 9.48 6.21
CA TRP A 245 -9.35 8.62 6.77
C TRP A 245 -7.99 9.31 6.89
N CYS A 246 -7.80 10.45 6.22
CA CYS A 246 -6.52 11.15 6.16
C CYS A 246 -6.52 12.46 6.96
N GLY A 247 -5.36 12.87 7.50
CA GLY A 247 -5.19 14.03 8.39
C GLY A 247 -4.22 15.09 7.87
#